data_AF-A0A3N5LVD6-F1
#
_entry.id   AF-A0A3N5LVD6-F1
#
_cell.length_a   1.000
_cell.length_b   1.000
_cell.length_c   1.000
_cell.angle_alpha   90.00
_cell.angle_beta   90.00
_cell.angle_gamma   90.00
#
_symmetry.space_group_name_H-M   'P 1'
#
loop_
_entity.id
_entity.type
_entity.pdbx_description
1 polymer ?
#
loop_
_entity_poly.entity_id
_entity_poly.type
_entity_poly.pdbx_seq_one_letter_code
_entity_poly.pdbx_strand_id
1 'polypeptide(L)'
;MLRSSSSNLLLVIMLLASITFSPVFASSNYFFPQTAAGNAGDLRMLTQFSASNPTQRQGRVTLSFYDDAGAPLTLHTSCPENQTLTKDGSELSFLLPAETKYTIYVSFNGAFRVGWTVVLSEVPLQISATYGLYQQQGSTGRNIPLWEAAVVPAPSAHELVFAVHKVTSEMVADVDTNTGFAIANPSNWGHASVTARLHNTDGSVKSEKTFTVVDFGHRAQFLTELFSDVVFTDFRGVLTFSSNTPLVAVALKESKSGATIVYSTVPVQTTPELRSDLLYEMENNGDLASAQLVHAPAEIRGAMNAQGGGPEPDLFAIDLTAGQTLQILALGSFTGSPLNPILSIRDSTNVQVAAGQAIMTGSTDAMAAYSAAAGGRYYFRVTSQGGAGRTHSYRLFVRVF
;
A
#
# COMPACT_ATOMS: atom_id res chain seq x y z
N MET A 1 20.72 -42.38 -44.30
CA MET A 1 19.67 -41.50 -43.75
C MET A 1 19.01 -42.23 -42.59
N LEU A 2 18.61 -41.49 -41.55
CA LEU A 2 18.09 -41.92 -40.24
C LEU A 2 19.15 -42.10 -39.14
N ARG A 3 19.42 -41.01 -38.43
CA ARG A 3 19.71 -40.99 -36.99
C ARG A 3 19.33 -39.63 -36.41
N SER A 4 18.89 -39.65 -35.14
CA SER A 4 18.63 -38.52 -34.23
C SER A 4 17.18 -38.02 -34.16
N SER A 5 16.33 -38.69 -33.37
CA SER A 5 15.13 -38.04 -32.78
C SER A 5 14.79 -38.49 -31.34
N SER A 6 15.68 -39.21 -30.65
CA SER A 6 15.36 -39.84 -29.37
C SER A 6 16.07 -39.24 -28.14
N SER A 7 16.94 -38.25 -28.30
CA SER A 7 17.68 -37.64 -27.17
C SER A 7 17.01 -36.38 -26.59
N ASN A 8 16.17 -35.67 -27.35
CA ASN A 8 15.49 -34.45 -26.86
C ASN A 8 14.19 -34.73 -26.10
N LEU A 9 13.58 -35.91 -26.27
CA LEU A 9 12.33 -36.26 -25.60
C LEU A 9 12.55 -36.71 -24.14
N LEU A 10 13.73 -37.27 -23.81
CA LEU A 10 14.05 -37.72 -22.45
C LEU A 10 14.43 -36.56 -21.52
N LEU A 11 15.02 -35.48 -22.05
CA LEU A 11 15.40 -34.30 -21.25
C LEU A 11 14.16 -33.49 -20.82
N VAL A 12 13.09 -33.49 -21.63
CA VAL A 12 11.83 -32.83 -21.30
C VAL A 12 11.04 -33.61 -20.25
N ILE A 13 11.09 -34.95 -20.26
CA ILE A 13 10.37 -35.77 -19.26
C ILE A 13 11.10 -35.78 -17.90
N MET A 14 12.43 -35.67 -17.85
CA MET A 14 13.18 -35.58 -16.59
C MET A 14 13.07 -34.20 -15.90
N LEU A 15 12.74 -33.13 -16.62
CA LEU A 15 12.46 -31.81 -16.01
C LEU A 15 11.04 -31.75 -15.38
N LEU A 16 10.18 -32.74 -15.68
CA LEU A 16 8.78 -32.80 -15.23
C LEU A 16 8.56 -33.67 -13.97
N ALA A 17 9.60 -34.31 -13.43
CA ALA A 17 9.46 -35.29 -12.34
C ALA A 17 9.89 -34.82 -10.94
N SER A 18 10.18 -33.54 -10.72
CA SER A 18 10.54 -33.04 -9.37
C SER A 18 10.20 -31.57 -9.12
N ILE A 19 9.02 -31.14 -9.58
CA ILE A 19 8.37 -29.98 -8.97
C ILE A 19 7.28 -30.53 -8.06
N THR A 20 7.65 -30.86 -6.82
CA THR A 20 6.69 -30.72 -5.73
C THR A 20 6.27 -29.25 -5.75
N PHE A 21 5.08 -28.98 -6.27
CA PHE A 21 4.38 -27.72 -6.03
C PHE A 21 4.14 -27.66 -4.51
N SER A 22 5.14 -27.19 -3.76
CA SER A 22 4.81 -26.44 -2.57
C SER A 22 4.10 -25.21 -3.11
N PRO A 23 2.83 -24.95 -2.75
CA PRO A 23 2.26 -23.65 -3.01
C PRO A 23 3.23 -22.64 -2.39
N VAL A 24 3.97 -21.93 -3.23
CA VAL A 24 4.68 -20.72 -2.79
C VAL A 24 3.56 -19.75 -2.51
N PHE A 25 3.11 -19.74 -1.26
CA PHE A 25 2.12 -18.78 -0.81
C PHE A 25 2.72 -17.39 -1.06
N ALA A 26 2.00 -16.56 -1.80
CA ALA A 26 2.38 -15.17 -1.97
C ALA A 26 2.28 -14.50 -0.59
N SER A 27 3.42 -14.37 0.08
CA SER A 27 3.47 -13.63 1.33
C SER A 27 3.33 -12.14 1.03
N SER A 28 2.43 -11.48 1.76
CA SER A 28 2.21 -10.04 1.67
C SER A 28 3.02 -9.34 2.76
N ASN A 29 3.76 -8.31 2.38
CA ASN A 29 4.48 -7.44 3.30
C ASN A 29 3.70 -6.13 3.47
N TYR A 30 3.45 -5.75 4.72
CA TYR A 30 2.87 -4.46 5.07
C TYR A 30 3.84 -3.72 5.98
N PHE A 31 4.15 -2.47 5.66
CA PHE A 31 5.11 -1.67 6.40
C PHE A 31 4.42 -0.54 7.15
N PHE A 32 4.72 -0.39 8.43
CA PHE A 32 4.29 0.73 9.25
C PHE A 32 5.53 1.48 9.69
N PRO A 33 5.89 2.59 9.02
CA PRO A 33 7.16 3.28 9.22
C PRO A 33 7.28 3.97 10.57
N GLN A 34 6.25 3.89 11.41
CA GLN A 34 6.25 4.35 12.78
C GLN A 34 5.55 3.32 13.66
N THR A 35 6.12 3.09 14.83
CA THR A 35 5.54 2.36 15.96
C THR A 35 6.11 2.98 17.21
N ALA A 36 5.24 3.46 18.08
CA ALA A 36 5.64 4.09 19.32
C ALA A 36 4.83 3.52 20.47
N ALA A 37 5.51 3.33 21.60
CA ALA A 37 4.91 2.79 22.81
C ALA A 37 5.67 3.26 24.04
N GLY A 38 4.98 3.51 25.14
CA GLY A 38 5.61 3.82 26.41
C GLY A 38 4.95 4.97 27.16
N ASN A 39 5.70 5.53 28.10
CA ASN A 39 5.21 6.46 29.10
C ASN A 39 6.10 7.72 29.17
N ALA A 40 5.49 8.88 29.35
CA ALA A 40 6.17 10.13 29.72
C ALA A 40 5.32 10.91 30.74
N GLY A 41 5.68 10.83 32.02
CA GLY A 41 4.82 11.35 33.10
C GLY A 41 3.47 10.64 33.10
N ASP A 42 2.38 11.39 33.01
CA ASP A 42 1.01 10.85 32.88
C ASP A 42 0.64 10.51 31.43
N LEU A 43 1.50 10.79 30.45
CA LEU A 43 1.23 10.48 29.05
C LEU A 43 1.58 9.02 28.75
N ARG A 44 0.74 8.39 27.93
CA ARG A 44 0.87 7.01 27.44
C ARG A 44 0.77 7.03 25.93
N MET A 45 1.80 6.52 25.26
CA MET A 45 1.81 6.29 23.82
C MET A 45 1.49 4.82 23.56
N LEU A 46 0.57 4.58 22.64
CA LEU A 46 0.14 3.26 22.22
C LEU A 46 0.07 3.20 20.70
N THR A 47 0.49 2.07 20.13
CA THR A 47 0.22 1.76 18.72
C THR A 47 -0.76 0.60 18.66
N GLN A 48 -1.86 0.74 17.94
CA GLN A 48 -2.84 -0.32 17.73
C GLN A 48 -2.80 -0.78 16.28
N PHE A 49 -2.67 -2.07 16.03
CA PHE A 49 -2.86 -2.68 14.71
C PHE A 49 -4.24 -3.33 14.64
N SER A 50 -5.04 -2.93 13.65
CA SER A 50 -6.31 -3.58 13.33
C SER A 50 -6.12 -4.41 12.06
N ALA A 51 -6.03 -5.74 12.19
CA ALA A 51 -5.79 -6.65 11.09
C ALA A 51 -7.00 -7.55 10.83
N SER A 52 -7.57 -7.45 9.65
CA SER A 52 -8.67 -8.29 9.18
C SER A 52 -8.20 -9.19 8.05
N ASN A 53 -8.57 -10.47 8.10
CA ASN A 53 -8.39 -11.42 7.03
C ASN A 53 -9.70 -11.54 6.24
N PRO A 54 -9.84 -10.86 5.08
CA PRO A 54 -11.05 -10.94 4.26
C PRO A 54 -11.15 -12.23 3.45
N THR A 55 -10.16 -13.13 3.55
CA THR A 55 -10.12 -14.35 2.74
C THR A 55 -10.84 -15.50 3.43
N GLN A 56 -11.21 -16.52 2.66
CA GLN A 56 -11.83 -17.75 3.14
C GLN A 56 -10.84 -18.76 3.74
N ARG A 57 -9.57 -18.37 3.92
CA ARG A 57 -8.51 -19.24 4.44
C ARG A 57 -7.86 -18.60 5.65
N GLN A 58 -7.47 -19.40 6.64
CA GLN A 58 -6.57 -18.92 7.69
C GLN A 58 -5.18 -18.65 7.10
N GLY A 59 -4.44 -17.72 7.69
CA GLY A 59 -3.04 -17.48 7.34
C GLY A 59 -2.20 -17.10 8.54
N ARG A 60 -0.90 -17.40 8.50
CA ARG A 60 0.04 -16.88 9.48
C ARG A 60 0.26 -15.39 9.26
N VAL A 61 0.35 -14.65 10.37
CA VAL A 61 0.70 -13.23 10.44
C VAL A 61 1.85 -13.09 11.42
N THR A 62 2.88 -12.35 11.05
CA THR A 62 4.06 -12.06 11.87
C THR A 62 4.29 -10.56 11.89
N LEU A 63 4.22 -9.94 13.07
CA LEU A 63 4.65 -8.56 13.31
C LEU A 63 6.08 -8.60 13.83
N SER A 64 6.99 -7.85 13.21
CA SER A 64 8.38 -7.68 13.66
C SER A 64 8.64 -6.21 13.92
N PHE A 65 9.19 -5.91 15.11
CA PHE A 65 9.46 -4.56 15.60
C PHE A 65 10.95 -4.26 15.55
N TYR A 66 11.32 -3.09 15.03
CA TYR A 66 12.71 -2.65 14.89
C TYR A 66 12.89 -1.23 15.42
N ASP A 67 14.04 -0.94 16.02
CA ASP A 67 14.41 0.39 16.50
C ASP A 67 15.11 1.25 15.44
N ASP A 68 15.54 2.45 15.81
CA ASP A 68 16.23 3.39 14.93
C ASP A 68 17.54 2.83 14.34
N ALA A 69 18.22 1.94 15.07
CA ALA A 69 19.46 1.31 14.65
C ALA A 69 19.23 0.03 13.83
N GLY A 70 17.97 -0.37 13.63
CA GLY A 70 17.59 -1.61 12.95
C GLY A 70 17.71 -2.86 13.82
N ALA A 71 17.91 -2.70 15.12
CA ALA A 71 17.91 -3.82 16.05
C ALA A 71 16.47 -4.22 16.43
N PRO A 72 16.22 -5.49 16.78
CA PRO A 72 14.90 -5.93 17.24
C PRO A 72 14.44 -5.15 18.47
N LEU A 73 13.25 -4.54 18.40
CA LEU A 73 12.69 -3.70 19.44
C LEU A 73 11.69 -4.48 20.30
N THR A 74 12.06 -4.85 21.53
CA THR A 74 11.14 -5.53 22.44
C THR A 74 10.04 -4.60 22.94
N LEU A 75 8.78 -4.96 22.65
CA LEU A 75 7.57 -4.27 23.08
C LEU A 75 6.58 -5.26 23.71
N HIS A 76 5.60 -4.74 24.45
CA HIS A 76 4.51 -5.54 25.01
C HIS A 76 3.32 -5.53 24.04
N THR A 77 2.90 -6.70 23.57
CA THR A 77 1.68 -6.85 22.78
C THR A 77 0.54 -7.34 23.65
N SER A 78 -0.70 -6.94 23.34
CA SER A 78 -1.92 -7.57 23.85
C SER A 78 -2.99 -7.63 22.77
N CYS A 79 -3.85 -8.64 22.84
CA CYS A 79 -4.94 -8.84 21.87
C CYS A 79 -6.18 -9.31 22.63
N PRO A 80 -7.23 -8.49 22.77
CA PRO A 80 -8.45 -8.89 23.47
C PRO A 80 -9.12 -10.12 22.86
N GLU A 81 -9.03 -10.26 21.53
CA GLU A 81 -9.60 -11.39 20.80
C GLU A 81 -8.81 -12.69 21.01
N ASN A 82 -7.54 -12.62 21.42
CA ASN A 82 -6.71 -13.78 21.71
C ASN A 82 -5.63 -13.48 22.75
N GLN A 83 -5.90 -13.82 24.01
CA GLN A 83 -5.02 -13.51 25.14
C GLN A 83 -3.65 -14.19 25.07
N THR A 84 -3.49 -15.28 24.29
CA THR A 84 -2.18 -15.94 24.09
C THR A 84 -1.17 -15.05 23.35
N LEU A 85 -1.65 -13.99 22.70
CA LEU A 85 -0.84 -12.97 22.03
C LEU A 85 -0.39 -11.86 22.99
N THR A 86 -0.68 -11.99 24.28
CA THR A 86 -0.25 -11.05 25.32
C THR A 86 1.13 -11.45 25.83
N LYS A 87 2.17 -10.78 25.34
CA LYS A 87 3.57 -11.10 25.69
C LYS A 87 4.50 -9.95 25.34
N ASP A 88 5.68 -10.00 25.94
CA ASP A 88 6.80 -9.16 25.51
C ASP A 88 7.57 -9.85 24.39
N GLY A 89 8.02 -9.09 23.40
CA GLY A 89 8.85 -9.60 22.31
C GLY A 89 9.14 -8.55 21.25
N SER A 90 10.15 -8.82 20.43
CA SER A 90 10.38 -8.07 19.18
C SER A 90 9.64 -8.68 18.00
N GLU A 91 8.97 -9.82 18.19
CA GLU A 91 8.16 -10.48 17.19
C GLU A 91 6.88 -11.08 17.79
N LEU A 92 5.76 -10.92 17.08
CA LEU A 92 4.49 -11.57 17.37
C LEU A 92 4.01 -12.35 16.14
N SER A 93 4.10 -13.68 16.21
CA SER A 93 3.60 -14.61 15.18
C SER A 93 2.33 -15.33 15.63
N PHE A 94 1.28 -15.34 14.81
CA PHE A 94 -0.01 -15.99 15.09
C PHE A 94 -0.74 -16.44 13.83
N LEU A 95 -1.76 -17.28 13.98
CA LEU A 95 -2.70 -17.62 12.91
C LEU A 95 -3.92 -16.70 13.00
N LEU A 96 -4.26 -16.04 11.89
CA LEU A 96 -5.47 -15.23 11.77
C LEU A 96 -6.53 -16.03 10.99
N PRO A 97 -7.64 -16.44 11.63
CA PRO A 97 -8.69 -17.22 10.97
C PRO A 97 -9.31 -16.49 9.77
N ALA A 98 -9.89 -17.27 8.85
CA ALA A 98 -10.65 -16.76 7.71
C ALA A 98 -11.78 -15.82 8.16
N GLU A 99 -12.00 -14.72 7.45
CA GLU A 99 -13.10 -13.77 7.67
C GLU A 99 -13.18 -13.21 9.11
N THR A 100 -12.03 -13.12 9.80
CA THR A 100 -11.94 -12.57 11.17
C THR A 100 -11.03 -11.35 11.25
N LYS A 101 -11.09 -10.66 12.39
CA LYS A 101 -10.24 -9.52 12.75
C LYS A 101 -9.61 -9.75 14.11
N TYR A 102 -8.34 -9.39 14.26
CA TYR A 102 -7.69 -9.16 15.56
C TYR A 102 -7.27 -7.69 15.73
N THR A 103 -7.33 -7.22 16.97
CA THR A 103 -6.87 -5.89 17.38
C THR A 103 -5.69 -6.06 18.31
N ILE A 104 -4.49 -5.73 17.82
CA ILE A 104 -3.24 -5.89 18.57
C ILE A 104 -2.83 -4.53 19.12
N TYR A 105 -2.77 -4.41 20.44
CA TYR A 105 -2.23 -3.24 21.10
C TYR A 105 -0.75 -3.44 21.39
N VAL A 106 0.05 -2.45 21.04
CA VAL A 106 1.48 -2.39 21.31
C VAL A 106 1.72 -1.29 22.33
N SER A 107 2.29 -1.69 23.45
CA SER A 107 2.56 -0.87 24.63
C SER A 107 3.96 -1.15 25.16
N PHE A 108 4.40 -0.34 26.12
CA PHE A 108 5.65 -0.58 26.83
C PHE A 108 5.54 -0.01 28.24
N ASN A 109 5.90 -0.78 29.25
CA ASN A 109 5.89 -0.30 30.64
C ASN A 109 7.25 0.35 30.97
N GLY A 110 7.50 1.52 30.38
CA GLY A 110 8.73 2.28 30.56
C GLY A 110 8.73 3.56 29.74
N ALA A 111 9.89 4.21 29.61
CA ALA A 111 10.03 5.40 28.77
C ALA A 111 9.60 5.12 27.32
N PHE A 112 9.22 6.17 26.59
CA PHE A 112 8.87 6.05 25.18
C PHE A 112 9.96 5.32 24.40
N ARG A 113 9.52 4.31 23.65
CA ARG A 113 10.27 3.60 22.63
C ARG A 113 9.62 3.90 21.29
N VAL A 114 10.46 4.16 20.30
CA VAL A 114 10.07 4.50 18.94
C VAL A 114 10.83 3.56 18.01
N GLY A 115 10.20 3.22 16.90
CA GLY A 115 10.71 2.31 15.90
C GLY A 115 9.68 2.15 14.79
N TRP A 116 9.69 1.01 14.13
CA TRP A 116 8.77 0.70 13.04
C TRP A 116 8.41 -0.78 13.04
N THR A 117 7.35 -1.12 12.30
CA THR A 117 6.83 -2.49 12.25
C THR A 117 6.77 -3.01 10.81
N VAL A 118 7.26 -4.23 10.63
CA VAL A 118 7.00 -5.05 9.43
C VAL A 118 5.93 -6.07 9.77
N VAL A 119 4.93 -6.22 8.90
CA VAL A 119 3.93 -7.28 8.99
C VAL A 119 4.05 -8.19 7.78
N LEU A 120 4.43 -9.43 8.02
CA LEU A 120 4.44 -10.50 7.03
C LEU A 120 3.15 -11.32 7.18
N SER A 121 2.46 -11.62 6.07
CA SER A 121 1.28 -12.49 6.11
C SER A 121 1.22 -13.48 4.95
N GLU A 122 0.78 -14.71 5.22
CA GLU A 122 0.52 -15.74 4.22
C GLU A 122 -0.80 -15.52 3.44
N VAL A 123 -1.62 -14.57 3.87
CA VAL A 123 -2.88 -14.17 3.22
C VAL A 123 -2.94 -12.65 3.04
N PRO A 124 -3.62 -12.14 2.01
CA PRO A 124 -3.91 -10.71 1.93
C PRO A 124 -4.70 -10.23 3.16
N LEU A 125 -4.22 -9.19 3.82
CA LEU A 125 -4.86 -8.53 4.96
C LEU A 125 -5.43 -7.16 4.57
N GLN A 126 -6.52 -6.80 5.24
CA GLN A 126 -6.89 -5.41 5.45
C GLN A 126 -6.32 -4.98 6.81
N ILE A 127 -5.24 -4.22 6.82
CA ILE A 127 -4.54 -3.84 8.05
C ILE A 127 -4.30 -2.33 8.11
N SER A 128 -4.40 -1.76 9.31
CA SER A 128 -4.10 -0.36 9.61
C SER A 128 -3.43 -0.25 10.98
N ALA A 129 -2.74 0.87 11.21
CA ALA A 129 -2.20 1.24 12.51
C ALA A 129 -2.85 2.53 13.01
N THR A 130 -3.17 2.60 14.29
CA THR A 130 -3.60 3.81 14.98
C THR A 130 -2.56 4.17 16.04
N TYR A 131 -1.99 5.36 15.92
CA TYR A 131 -1.12 5.95 16.94
C TYR A 131 -2.00 6.75 17.89
N GLY A 132 -1.94 6.44 19.18
CA GLY A 132 -2.75 7.11 20.21
C GLY A 132 -1.88 7.64 21.33
N LEU A 133 -2.11 8.91 21.68
CA LEU A 133 -1.59 9.49 22.92
C LEU A 133 -2.73 9.62 23.91
N TYR A 134 -2.54 9.06 25.09
CA TYR A 134 -3.51 9.08 26.18
C TYR A 134 -2.91 9.77 27.40
N GLN A 135 -3.75 10.46 28.16
CA GLN A 135 -3.41 10.94 29.49
C GLN A 135 -3.99 9.98 30.54
N GLN A 136 -3.15 9.47 31.42
CA GLN A 136 -3.58 8.69 32.57
C GLN A 136 -4.16 9.63 33.63
N GLN A 137 -5.42 9.42 33.99
CA GLN A 137 -6.13 10.26 34.93
C GLN A 137 -5.98 9.74 36.37
N GLY A 138 -4.93 10.22 37.06
CA GLY A 138 -4.75 10.13 38.52
C GLY A 138 -5.24 8.83 39.18
N SER A 139 -5.99 8.98 40.29
CA SER A 139 -6.43 7.89 41.19
C SER A 139 -7.27 6.78 40.55
N THR A 140 -7.80 6.99 39.33
CA THR A 140 -8.61 5.96 38.63
C THR A 140 -7.79 5.09 37.69
N GLY A 141 -6.57 5.53 37.32
CA GLY A 141 -5.75 4.85 36.32
C GLY A 141 -6.34 4.84 34.90
N ARG A 142 -7.44 5.55 34.64
CA ARG A 142 -8.13 5.58 33.35
C ARG A 142 -7.31 6.35 32.31
N ASN A 143 -7.19 5.82 31.11
CA ASN A 143 -6.57 6.51 29.96
C ASN A 143 -7.62 7.35 29.23
N ILE A 144 -7.34 8.65 29.07
CA ILE A 144 -8.16 9.60 28.30
C ILE A 144 -7.44 9.86 26.97
N PRO A 145 -8.06 9.59 25.81
CA PRO A 145 -7.44 9.91 24.52
C PRO A 145 -7.25 11.42 24.39
N LEU A 146 -6.03 11.84 24.09
CA LEU A 146 -5.71 13.22 23.72
C LEU A 146 -5.77 13.40 22.21
N TRP A 147 -5.21 12.46 21.46
CA TRP A 147 -5.31 12.40 20.01
C TRP A 147 -5.08 10.98 19.51
N GLU A 148 -5.60 10.72 18.30
CA GLU A 148 -5.35 9.49 17.56
C GLU A 148 -5.12 9.83 16.09
N ALA A 149 -4.18 9.15 15.45
CA ALA A 149 -3.92 9.24 14.01
C ALA A 149 -3.84 7.84 13.42
N ALA A 150 -4.74 7.53 12.50
CA ALA A 150 -4.78 6.24 11.80
C ALA A 150 -4.07 6.33 10.45
N VAL A 151 -3.30 5.29 10.13
CA VAL A 151 -2.53 5.17 8.90
C VAL A 151 -2.69 3.78 8.29
N VAL A 152 -2.62 3.74 6.96
CA VAL A 152 -2.53 2.49 6.20
C VAL A 152 -1.07 2.12 6.00
N PRO A 153 -0.76 0.85 5.66
CA PRO A 153 0.58 0.42 5.29
C PRO A 153 1.20 1.35 4.25
N ALA A 154 2.45 1.73 4.48
CA ALA A 154 3.20 2.55 3.55
C ALA A 154 3.72 1.69 2.38
N PRO A 155 3.58 2.16 1.13
CA PRO A 155 4.25 1.54 -0.01
C PRO A 155 5.77 1.72 0.11
N SER A 156 6.52 0.76 -0.42
CA SER A 156 7.98 0.85 -0.54
C SER A 156 8.37 1.44 -1.88
N ALA A 157 9.17 2.52 -1.90
CA ALA A 157 9.61 3.18 -3.12
C ALA A 157 10.94 3.92 -2.96
N HIS A 158 11.64 4.14 -4.08
CA HIS A 158 12.85 4.95 -4.11
C HIS A 158 12.57 6.44 -3.94
N GLU A 159 11.36 6.88 -4.29
CA GLU A 159 10.95 8.26 -4.18
C GLU A 159 9.61 8.40 -3.47
N LEU A 160 9.56 9.32 -2.51
CA LEU A 160 8.42 9.59 -1.65
C LEU A 160 8.16 11.10 -1.62
N VAL A 161 6.89 11.49 -1.61
CA VAL A 161 6.47 12.89 -1.62
C VAL A 161 5.27 13.12 -0.72
N PHE A 162 5.25 14.24 0.00
CA PHE A 162 4.11 14.69 0.78
C PHE A 162 4.12 16.20 1.00
N ALA A 163 2.93 16.75 1.26
CA ALA A 163 2.77 18.15 1.60
C ALA A 163 3.33 18.43 3.01
N VAL A 164 3.92 19.61 3.20
CA VAL A 164 4.48 20.02 4.49
C VAL A 164 4.00 21.40 4.89
N HIS A 165 3.73 21.55 6.18
CA HIS A 165 3.17 22.75 6.78
C HIS A 165 4.01 23.12 8.01
N LYS A 166 4.53 24.35 8.01
CA LYS A 166 5.04 25.01 9.21
C LYS A 166 4.50 26.43 9.22
N VAL A 167 3.30 26.58 9.77
CA VAL A 167 2.61 27.87 9.91
C VAL A 167 2.34 28.19 11.37
N THR A 168 2.42 29.47 11.72
CA THR A 168 2.17 30.00 13.07
C THR A 168 0.76 30.57 13.24
N SER A 169 0.01 30.66 12.14
CA SER A 169 -1.43 30.93 12.13
C SER A 169 -2.08 30.15 10.98
N GLU A 170 -3.06 29.30 11.29
CA GLU A 170 -3.98 28.71 10.30
C GLU A 170 -5.21 29.62 10.10
N MET A 171 -6.24 29.15 9.37
CA MET A 171 -7.54 29.84 9.27
C MET A 171 -8.22 30.07 10.64
N VAL A 172 -7.81 29.32 11.66
CA VAL A 172 -8.14 29.58 13.07
C VAL A 172 -6.90 30.22 13.69
N ALA A 173 -7.06 31.41 14.27
CA ALA A 173 -5.98 32.14 14.93
C ALA A 173 -5.30 31.28 16.02
N ASP A 174 -4.01 31.52 16.26
CA ASP A 174 -3.21 30.93 17.33
C ASP A 174 -2.96 29.40 17.24
N VAL A 175 -2.96 28.84 16.03
CA VAL A 175 -2.54 27.45 15.79
C VAL A 175 -1.15 27.40 15.16
N ASP A 176 -0.18 26.86 15.89
CA ASP A 176 1.14 26.52 15.36
C ASP A 176 1.10 25.10 14.78
N THR A 177 1.69 24.91 13.62
CA THR A 177 1.71 23.61 12.94
C THR A 177 3.13 23.20 12.60
N ASN A 178 3.37 21.89 12.56
CA ASN A 178 4.63 21.35 12.08
C ASN A 178 4.37 19.99 11.42
N THR A 179 5.12 19.64 10.40
CA THR A 179 5.04 18.29 9.81
C THR A 179 6.15 17.43 10.39
N GLY A 180 5.76 16.35 11.08
CA GLY A 180 6.64 15.26 11.45
C GLY A 180 6.60 14.16 10.41
N PHE A 181 7.70 13.43 10.27
CA PHE A 181 7.73 12.23 9.45
C PHE A 181 8.54 11.14 10.14
N ALA A 182 8.25 9.90 9.77
CA ALA A 182 9.04 8.74 10.09
C ALA A 182 9.35 7.97 8.81
N ILE A 183 10.61 7.57 8.65
CA ILE A 183 11.12 6.87 7.48
C ILE A 183 11.91 5.64 7.92
N ALA A 184 11.72 4.52 7.26
CA ALA A 184 12.44 3.29 7.55
C ALA A 184 12.99 2.64 6.28
N ASN A 185 14.12 1.96 6.43
CA ASN A 185 14.73 1.16 5.38
C ASN A 185 14.32 -0.31 5.55
N PRO A 186 13.37 -0.83 4.74
CA PRO A 186 12.94 -2.21 4.85
C PRO A 186 13.96 -3.24 4.31
N SER A 187 15.07 -2.80 3.73
CA SER A 187 16.06 -3.67 3.11
C SER A 187 17.20 -4.07 4.05
N ASN A 188 17.79 -5.23 3.77
CA ASN A 188 19.02 -5.76 4.36
C ASN A 188 20.15 -5.90 3.34
N TRP A 189 20.05 -5.17 2.23
CA TRP A 189 21.01 -5.20 1.13
C TRP A 189 21.95 -4.00 1.14
N GLY A 190 21.93 -3.21 2.22
CA GLY A 190 22.72 -2.01 2.39
C GLY A 190 21.93 -0.81 2.90
N HIS A 191 22.69 0.16 3.41
CA HIS A 191 22.14 1.38 3.98
C HIS A 191 21.48 2.24 2.90
N ALA A 192 20.36 2.86 3.26
CA ALA A 192 19.70 3.84 2.43
C ALA A 192 20.41 5.19 2.57
N SER A 193 20.93 5.70 1.46
CA SER A 193 21.38 7.08 1.32
C SER A 193 20.20 7.91 0.82
N VAL A 194 19.65 8.73 1.72
CA VAL A 194 18.42 9.50 1.50
C VAL A 194 18.79 10.94 1.20
N THR A 195 18.28 11.47 0.09
CA THR A 195 18.28 12.91 -0.21
C THR A 195 16.88 13.45 0.02
N ALA A 196 16.76 14.43 0.90
CA ALA A 196 15.55 15.12 1.25
C ALA A 196 15.56 16.53 0.65
N ARG A 197 14.59 16.86 -0.20
CA ARG A 197 14.44 18.19 -0.79
C ARG A 197 13.16 18.83 -0.31
N LEU A 198 13.30 20.03 0.24
CA LEU A 198 12.19 20.89 0.62
C LEU A 198 11.90 21.83 -0.55
N HIS A 199 10.69 21.77 -1.09
CA HIS A 199 10.24 22.61 -2.20
C HIS A 199 9.26 23.68 -1.71
N ASN A 200 9.38 24.88 -2.28
CA ASN A 200 8.35 25.92 -2.19
C ASN A 200 7.09 25.54 -2.98
N THR A 201 6.00 26.28 -2.79
CA THR A 201 4.75 26.07 -3.56
C THR A 201 4.89 26.32 -5.07
N ASP A 202 5.90 27.08 -5.49
CA ASP A 202 6.24 27.31 -6.90
C ASP A 202 7.10 26.17 -7.51
N GLY A 203 7.44 25.15 -6.72
CA GLY A 203 8.25 24.00 -7.12
C GLY A 203 9.76 24.18 -6.97
N SER A 204 10.26 25.39 -6.69
CA SER A 204 11.68 25.64 -6.47
C SER A 204 12.19 24.95 -5.19
N VAL A 205 13.42 24.44 -5.22
CA VAL A 205 14.04 23.82 -4.05
C VAL A 205 14.48 24.92 -3.08
N LYS A 206 13.90 24.91 -1.87
CA LYS A 206 14.26 25.80 -0.76
C LYS A 206 15.50 25.31 0.00
N SER A 207 15.61 24.01 0.22
CA SER A 207 16.76 23.39 0.90
C SER A 207 16.87 21.91 0.56
N GLU A 208 18.09 21.37 0.65
CA GLU A 208 18.39 19.95 0.49
C GLU A 208 19.20 19.43 1.69
N LYS A 209 18.92 18.20 2.12
CA LYS A 209 19.65 17.48 3.17
C LYS A 209 19.89 16.04 2.74
N THR A 210 21.01 15.49 3.14
CA THR A 210 21.31 14.07 2.96
C THR A 210 21.49 13.40 4.31
N PHE A 211 20.99 12.17 4.44
CA PHE A 211 21.23 11.36 5.63
C PHE A 211 21.20 9.87 5.29
N THR A 212 21.67 9.05 6.23
CA THR A 212 21.66 7.59 6.11
C THR A 212 20.58 6.99 7.01
N VAL A 213 19.86 6.00 6.48
CA VAL A 213 19.04 5.07 7.28
C VAL A 213 19.68 3.70 7.12
N VAL A 214 20.18 3.14 8.22
CA VAL A 214 20.87 1.84 8.21
C VAL A 214 19.92 0.70 7.81
N ASP A 215 20.45 -0.50 7.64
CA ASP A 215 19.64 -1.69 7.31
C ASP A 215 18.63 -1.95 8.41
N PHE A 216 17.35 -2.11 8.04
CA PHE A 216 16.23 -2.12 8.98
C PHE A 216 16.12 -0.90 9.90
N GLY A 217 16.92 0.14 9.66
CA GLY A 217 16.94 1.34 10.47
C GLY A 217 15.70 2.19 10.28
N HIS A 218 15.50 3.10 11.23
CA HIS A 218 14.36 3.99 11.28
C HIS A 218 14.79 5.38 11.74
N ARG A 219 14.07 6.39 11.29
CA ARG A 219 14.27 7.78 11.72
C ARG A 219 12.94 8.49 11.76
N ALA A 220 12.58 9.05 12.91
CA ALA A 220 11.45 9.96 13.07
C ALA A 220 11.93 11.33 13.55
N GLN A 221 11.45 12.40 12.92
CA GLN A 221 11.79 13.78 13.27
C GLN A 221 10.80 14.78 12.67
N PHE A 222 10.79 16.00 13.18
CA PHE A 222 10.09 17.12 12.60
C PHE A 222 10.82 17.71 11.40
N LEU A 223 10.04 18.32 10.48
CA LEU A 223 10.55 19.08 9.35
C LEU A 223 11.56 20.15 9.80
N THR A 224 11.23 20.88 10.87
CA THR A 224 12.07 21.93 11.44
C THR A 224 13.36 21.40 12.06
N GLU A 225 13.42 20.12 12.44
CA GLU A 225 14.63 19.48 12.94
C GLU A 225 15.56 19.09 11.79
N LEU A 226 15.00 18.51 10.71
CA LEU A 226 15.79 18.14 9.52
C LEU A 226 16.35 19.37 8.79
N PHE A 227 15.52 20.40 8.61
CA PHE A 227 15.86 21.63 7.88
C PHE A 227 16.08 22.81 8.84
N SER A 228 16.95 22.62 9.82
CA SER A 228 17.25 23.62 10.85
C SER A 228 17.92 24.90 10.32
N ASP A 229 18.43 24.86 9.08
CA ASP A 229 18.96 26.01 8.34
C ASP A 229 17.87 26.85 7.66
N VAL A 230 16.63 26.35 7.60
CA VAL A 230 15.51 27.06 6.99
C VAL A 230 14.80 27.90 8.04
N VAL A 231 14.68 29.20 7.75
CA VAL A 231 13.73 30.04 8.48
C VAL A 231 12.32 29.76 7.95
N PHE A 232 11.48 29.22 8.83
CA PHE A 232 10.08 28.94 8.53
C PHE A 232 9.20 30.11 8.95
N THR A 233 8.67 30.83 7.98
CA THR A 233 7.68 31.89 8.18
C THR A 233 6.46 31.53 7.35
N ASP A 234 5.42 31.02 8.00
CA ASP A 234 4.19 30.50 7.37
C ASP A 234 4.43 29.66 6.12
N PHE A 235 5.32 28.70 6.26
CA PHE A 235 5.77 27.86 5.15
C PHE A 235 4.74 26.78 4.81
N ARG A 236 4.41 26.72 3.52
CA ARG A 236 3.67 25.64 2.88
C ARG A 236 4.50 25.16 1.69
N GLY A 237 4.57 23.85 1.50
CA GLY A 237 5.41 23.30 0.44
C GLY A 237 5.29 21.80 0.33
N VAL A 238 6.31 21.22 -0.30
CA VAL A 238 6.39 19.78 -0.54
C VAL A 238 7.75 19.28 -0.07
N LEU A 239 7.77 18.13 0.60
CA LEU A 239 9.01 17.42 0.91
C LEU A 239 9.08 16.16 0.04
N THR A 240 10.19 16.01 -0.66
CA THR A 240 10.51 14.79 -1.41
C THR A 240 11.69 14.06 -0.77
N PHE A 241 11.62 12.74 -0.70
CA PHE A 241 12.78 11.89 -0.43
C PHE A 241 13.12 11.11 -1.70
N SER A 242 14.41 11.00 -2.02
CA SER A 242 14.95 10.07 -3.02
C SER A 242 16.03 9.21 -2.39
N SER A 243 16.09 7.92 -2.73
CA SER A 243 17.00 6.95 -2.10
C SER A 243 17.54 5.91 -3.08
N ASN A 244 18.75 5.43 -2.81
CA ASN A 244 19.38 4.33 -3.54
C ASN A 244 18.74 2.96 -3.24
N THR A 245 18.00 2.83 -2.15
CA THR A 245 17.18 1.65 -1.83
C THR A 245 15.71 2.07 -1.61
N PRO A 246 14.73 1.18 -1.86
CA PRO A 246 13.34 1.46 -1.54
C PRO A 246 13.15 1.77 -0.05
N LEU A 247 12.42 2.84 0.25
CA LEU A 247 12.08 3.30 1.60
C LEU A 247 10.57 3.24 1.82
N VAL A 248 10.18 3.26 3.09
CA VAL A 248 8.79 3.43 3.50
C VAL A 248 8.70 4.64 4.42
N ALA A 249 7.67 5.47 4.29
CA ALA A 249 7.50 6.63 5.16
C ALA A 249 6.04 6.92 5.52
N VAL A 250 5.86 7.56 6.66
CA VAL A 250 4.60 8.13 7.12
C VAL A 250 4.86 9.58 7.54
N ALA A 251 3.90 10.46 7.28
CA ALA A 251 3.97 11.85 7.69
C ALA A 251 2.72 12.21 8.50
N LEU A 252 2.91 12.98 9.57
CA LEU A 252 1.85 13.51 10.41
C LEU A 252 2.00 15.03 10.51
N LYS A 253 0.89 15.75 10.48
CA LYS A 253 0.84 17.17 10.79
C LYS A 253 0.47 17.33 12.25
N GLU A 254 1.36 17.94 13.02
CA GLU A 254 1.07 18.49 14.33
C GLU A 254 0.31 19.81 14.16
N SER A 255 -0.74 19.99 14.96
CA SER A 255 -1.40 21.29 15.17
C SER A 255 -1.50 21.54 16.66
N LYS A 256 -0.97 22.68 17.10
CA LYS A 256 -0.84 23.07 18.50
C LYS A 256 -1.56 24.38 18.74
N SER A 257 -2.43 24.40 19.75
CA SER A 257 -3.12 25.59 20.23
C SER A 257 -3.00 25.64 21.75
N GLY A 258 -2.17 26.54 22.27
CA GLY A 258 -1.81 26.57 23.69
C GLY A 258 -1.17 25.25 24.16
N ALA A 259 -1.81 24.57 25.11
CA ALA A 259 -1.37 23.27 25.64
C ALA A 259 -1.92 22.07 24.86
N THR A 260 -2.87 22.28 23.94
CA THR A 260 -3.48 21.21 23.15
C THR A 260 -2.63 20.93 21.91
N ILE A 261 -2.30 19.66 21.71
CA ILE A 261 -1.58 19.17 20.53
C ILE A 261 -2.42 18.05 19.91
N VAL A 262 -2.65 18.13 18.61
CA VAL A 262 -3.28 17.08 17.83
C VAL A 262 -2.42 16.73 16.63
N TYR A 263 -2.44 15.46 16.24
CA TYR A 263 -1.78 14.99 15.03
C TYR A 263 -2.83 14.50 14.04
N SER A 264 -2.62 14.81 12.76
CA SER A 264 -3.41 14.29 11.65
C SER A 264 -2.51 13.66 10.60
N THR A 265 -2.93 12.54 10.03
CA THR A 265 -2.19 11.87 8.96
C THR A 265 -2.06 12.77 7.73
N VAL A 266 -0.84 12.84 7.18
CA VAL A 266 -0.56 13.44 5.89
C VAL A 266 -0.32 12.31 4.89
N PRO A 267 -1.05 12.25 3.77
CA PRO A 267 -0.82 11.24 2.75
C PRO A 267 0.60 11.32 2.20
N VAL A 268 1.33 10.21 2.30
CA VAL A 268 2.61 10.02 1.60
C VAL A 268 2.33 9.30 0.30
N GLN A 269 2.78 9.91 -0.79
CA GLN A 269 2.68 9.33 -2.13
C GLN A 269 4.06 8.85 -2.55
N THR A 270 4.09 7.81 -3.38
CA THR A 270 5.28 7.48 -4.15
C THR A 270 5.24 8.30 -5.42
N THR A 271 6.39 8.65 -5.98
CA THR A 271 6.48 9.11 -7.38
C THR A 271 6.88 7.91 -8.24
N PRO A 272 5.95 7.01 -8.61
CA PRO A 272 6.28 6.07 -9.66
C PRO A 272 6.46 6.87 -10.95
N GLU A 273 7.44 6.48 -11.76
CA GLU A 273 7.57 6.90 -13.17
C GLU A 273 6.31 6.53 -13.99
N LEU A 274 5.42 5.71 -13.41
CA LEU A 274 4.12 5.30 -13.92
C LEU A 274 3.02 5.81 -12.99
N ARG A 275 2.78 7.13 -12.96
CA ARG A 275 1.51 7.64 -12.39
C ARG A 275 0.39 7.15 -13.29
N SER A 276 -0.41 6.22 -12.79
CA SER A 276 -1.69 5.86 -13.39
C SER A 276 -2.82 6.42 -12.54
N ASP A 277 -3.87 6.94 -13.17
CA ASP A 277 -5.08 7.30 -12.46
C ASP A 277 -5.67 6.04 -11.80
N LEU A 278 -5.76 6.04 -10.47
CA LEU A 278 -6.42 4.96 -9.74
C LEU A 278 -7.93 5.19 -9.78
N LEU A 279 -8.63 4.30 -10.48
CA LEU A 279 -10.07 4.30 -10.61
C LEU A 279 -10.64 3.07 -9.89
N TYR A 280 -11.82 3.24 -9.31
CA TYR A 280 -12.65 2.12 -8.87
C TYR A 280 -13.72 1.89 -9.94
N GLU A 281 -14.08 0.63 -10.18
CA GLU A 281 -15.22 0.33 -11.04
C GLU A 281 -16.48 1.03 -10.51
N MET A 282 -17.29 1.54 -11.43
CA MET A 282 -18.64 1.99 -11.13
C MET A 282 -19.61 0.91 -11.61
N GLU A 283 -20.36 0.35 -10.66
CA GLU A 283 -21.39 -0.64 -10.95
C GLU A 283 -22.46 -0.16 -11.93
N ASN A 284 -23.12 -1.12 -12.57
CA ASN A 284 -24.09 -0.91 -13.66
C ASN A 284 -23.44 -0.34 -14.93
N ASN A 285 -22.21 -0.77 -15.23
CA ASN A 285 -21.44 -0.44 -16.44
C ASN A 285 -21.46 -1.58 -17.46
N GLY A 286 -22.51 -2.41 -17.49
CA GLY A 286 -22.56 -3.65 -18.27
C GLY A 286 -22.90 -3.48 -19.76
N ASP A 287 -23.17 -2.26 -20.21
CA ASP A 287 -23.50 -1.94 -21.59
C ASP A 287 -22.70 -0.73 -22.10
N LEU A 288 -22.71 -0.49 -23.42
CA LEU A 288 -21.92 0.57 -24.03
C LEU A 288 -22.35 1.97 -23.61
N ALA A 289 -23.63 2.18 -23.29
CA ALA A 289 -24.14 3.48 -22.89
C ALA A 289 -23.78 3.80 -21.43
N SER A 290 -23.60 2.77 -20.61
CA SER A 290 -23.18 2.87 -19.20
C SER A 290 -21.69 2.62 -18.97
N ALA A 291 -20.92 2.30 -20.01
CA ALA A 291 -19.49 2.02 -19.91
C ALA A 291 -18.72 3.17 -19.24
N GLN A 292 -17.91 2.84 -18.24
CA GLN A 292 -17.14 3.81 -17.47
C GLN A 292 -16.01 4.39 -18.32
N LEU A 293 -16.00 5.71 -18.54
CA LEU A 293 -14.93 6.38 -19.28
C LEU A 293 -13.61 6.37 -18.48
N VAL A 294 -12.52 6.03 -19.16
CA VAL A 294 -11.17 5.88 -18.60
C VAL A 294 -10.19 6.72 -19.42
N HIS A 295 -9.25 7.37 -18.74
CA HIS A 295 -8.10 8.03 -19.36
C HIS A 295 -6.83 7.24 -19.01
N ALA A 296 -5.98 6.97 -19.99
CA ALA A 296 -4.71 6.28 -19.75
C ALA A 296 -3.58 7.26 -19.41
N PRO A 297 -2.58 6.86 -18.61
CA PRO A 297 -2.48 5.57 -17.91
C PRO A 297 -3.46 5.44 -16.72
N ALA A 298 -4.07 4.28 -16.53
CA ALA A 298 -4.98 4.02 -15.40
C ALA A 298 -4.75 2.64 -14.74
N GLU A 299 -4.93 2.57 -13.42
CA GLU A 299 -5.18 1.34 -12.66
C GLU A 299 -6.65 1.32 -12.27
N ILE A 300 -7.40 0.29 -12.67
CA ILE A 300 -8.81 0.15 -12.32
C ILE A 300 -8.96 -1.03 -11.36
N ARG A 301 -9.60 -0.81 -10.22
CA ARG A 301 -9.92 -1.85 -9.24
C ARG A 301 -11.40 -2.16 -9.27
N GLY A 302 -11.73 -3.42 -9.49
CA GLY A 302 -13.11 -3.88 -9.54
C GLY A 302 -13.28 -5.31 -9.03
N ALA A 303 -14.51 -5.80 -9.08
CA ALA A 303 -14.93 -7.14 -8.78
C ALA A 303 -16.17 -7.48 -9.59
N MET A 304 -16.26 -8.74 -9.99
CA MET A 304 -17.39 -9.21 -10.79
C MET A 304 -18.65 -9.29 -9.92
N ASN A 305 -19.33 -8.18 -9.62
CA ASN A 305 -20.49 -8.16 -8.73
C ASN A 305 -21.71 -7.43 -9.31
N ALA A 306 -22.55 -8.16 -10.06
CA ALA A 306 -23.83 -7.62 -10.51
C ALA A 306 -24.72 -7.14 -9.35
N GLN A 307 -25.50 -6.10 -9.62
CA GLN A 307 -26.61 -5.65 -8.79
C GLN A 307 -27.79 -6.65 -8.89
N GLY A 308 -27.62 -7.85 -8.32
CA GLY A 308 -28.60 -8.94 -8.44
C GLY A 308 -28.03 -10.36 -8.32
N GLY A 309 -26.70 -10.51 -8.17
CA GLY A 309 -26.06 -11.80 -7.89
C GLY A 309 -25.75 -12.67 -9.12
N GLY A 310 -25.86 -12.13 -10.34
CA GLY A 310 -25.43 -12.79 -11.59
C GLY A 310 -24.04 -12.34 -12.08
N PRO A 311 -23.49 -12.97 -13.13
CA PRO A 311 -22.29 -12.47 -13.82
C PRO A 311 -22.68 -11.34 -14.79
N GLU A 312 -22.44 -10.09 -14.39
CA GLU A 312 -22.49 -8.94 -15.31
C GLU A 312 -21.09 -8.64 -15.85
N PRO A 313 -20.96 -8.27 -17.13
CA PRO A 313 -19.68 -7.81 -17.64
C PRO A 313 -19.38 -6.40 -17.15
N ASP A 314 -18.12 -6.08 -16.89
CA ASP A 314 -17.70 -4.71 -16.61
C ASP A 314 -17.17 -4.10 -17.91
N LEU A 315 -17.80 -3.03 -18.39
CA LEU A 315 -17.37 -2.30 -19.58
C LEU A 315 -16.80 -0.93 -19.22
N PHE A 316 -15.70 -0.62 -19.89
CA PHE A 316 -15.01 0.64 -19.81
C PHE A 316 -14.86 1.21 -21.22
N ALA A 317 -14.90 2.54 -21.33
CA ALA A 317 -14.72 3.28 -22.57
C ALA A 317 -13.39 4.04 -22.54
N ILE A 318 -12.74 4.18 -23.70
CA ILE A 318 -11.56 5.01 -23.88
C ILE A 318 -11.56 5.62 -25.28
N ASP A 319 -11.21 6.90 -25.37
CA ASP A 319 -11.09 7.58 -26.64
C ASP A 319 -9.66 7.43 -27.18
N LEU A 320 -9.53 6.91 -28.40
CA LEU A 320 -8.24 6.71 -29.07
C LEU A 320 -8.19 7.53 -30.36
N THR A 321 -6.99 7.95 -30.76
CA THR A 321 -6.71 8.47 -32.10
C THR A 321 -6.18 7.34 -32.99
N ALA A 322 -6.38 7.46 -34.31
CA ALA A 322 -5.84 6.49 -35.27
C ALA A 322 -4.32 6.31 -35.07
N GLY A 323 -3.87 5.05 -35.03
CA GLY A 323 -2.48 4.67 -34.81
C GLY A 323 -2.08 4.44 -33.35
N GLN A 324 -2.84 4.94 -32.36
CA GLN A 324 -2.55 4.68 -30.95
C GLN A 324 -2.75 3.21 -30.60
N THR A 325 -1.87 2.66 -29.77
CA THR A 325 -2.00 1.29 -29.25
C THR A 325 -2.54 1.31 -27.83
N LEU A 326 -3.74 0.75 -27.63
CA LEU A 326 -4.30 0.43 -26.33
C LEU A 326 -3.74 -0.91 -25.85
N GLN A 327 -3.19 -0.95 -24.64
CA GLN A 327 -2.77 -2.17 -23.96
C GLN A 327 -3.46 -2.26 -22.60
N ILE A 328 -3.99 -3.43 -22.28
CA ILE A 328 -4.69 -3.70 -21.02
C ILE A 328 -4.15 -5.00 -20.43
N LEU A 329 -3.74 -4.95 -19.17
CA LEU A 329 -3.40 -6.11 -18.36
C LEU A 329 -4.45 -6.29 -17.25
N ALA A 330 -5.11 -7.44 -17.21
CA ALA A 330 -6.11 -7.80 -16.20
C ALA A 330 -5.52 -8.85 -15.24
N LEU A 331 -5.36 -8.47 -13.98
CA LEU A 331 -4.85 -9.35 -12.92
C LEU A 331 -5.98 -9.79 -11.99
N GLY A 332 -6.16 -11.10 -11.83
CA GLY A 332 -6.99 -11.72 -10.80
C GLY A 332 -6.12 -12.61 -9.90
N SER A 333 -5.56 -13.67 -10.47
CA SER A 333 -4.74 -14.67 -9.77
C SER A 333 -3.48 -14.08 -9.12
N PHE A 334 -2.77 -13.16 -9.78
CA PHE A 334 -1.61 -12.48 -9.18
C PHE A 334 -1.98 -11.59 -7.99
N THR A 335 -3.26 -11.24 -7.83
CA THR A 335 -3.77 -10.49 -6.68
C THR A 335 -4.40 -11.37 -5.59
N GLY A 336 -4.32 -12.70 -5.74
CA GLY A 336 -4.91 -13.66 -4.82
C GLY A 336 -6.42 -13.85 -4.98
N SER A 337 -7.02 -13.24 -6.01
CA SER A 337 -8.43 -13.42 -6.35
C SER A 337 -8.64 -14.76 -7.07
N PRO A 338 -9.76 -15.47 -6.82
CA PRO A 338 -10.15 -16.67 -7.56
C PRO A 338 -10.65 -16.37 -8.99
N LEU A 339 -10.71 -15.08 -9.39
CA LEU A 339 -11.17 -14.69 -10.70
C LEU A 339 -10.28 -15.24 -11.82
N ASN A 340 -10.91 -15.81 -12.84
CA ASN A 340 -10.29 -16.10 -14.13
C ASN A 340 -10.84 -15.10 -15.18
N PRO A 341 -10.17 -13.95 -15.37
CA PRO A 341 -10.68 -12.87 -16.20
C PRO A 341 -10.65 -13.22 -17.70
N ILE A 342 -11.77 -13.02 -18.39
CA ILE A 342 -11.85 -12.96 -19.85
C ILE A 342 -11.88 -11.48 -20.25
N LEU A 343 -10.81 -11.03 -20.90
CA LEU A 343 -10.64 -9.66 -21.38
C LEU A 343 -10.91 -9.56 -22.89
N SER A 344 -11.57 -8.48 -23.34
CA SER A 344 -11.71 -8.16 -24.77
C SER A 344 -11.65 -6.65 -25.02
N ILE A 345 -11.11 -6.25 -26.17
CA ILE A 345 -11.16 -4.89 -26.70
C ILE A 345 -12.18 -4.87 -27.84
N ARG A 346 -13.03 -3.85 -27.85
CA ARG A 346 -14.16 -3.67 -28.77
C ARG A 346 -14.11 -2.29 -29.40
N ASP A 347 -14.52 -2.19 -30.65
CA ASP A 347 -14.62 -0.90 -31.34
C ASP A 347 -15.91 -0.15 -31.01
N SER A 348 -16.06 1.03 -31.62
CA SER A 348 -17.25 1.90 -31.45
C SER A 348 -18.58 1.24 -31.83
N THR A 349 -18.54 0.17 -32.63
CA THR A 349 -19.71 -0.62 -33.07
C THR A 349 -19.93 -1.88 -32.24
N ASN A 350 -19.20 -2.03 -31.13
CA ASN A 350 -19.21 -3.19 -30.24
C ASN A 350 -18.62 -4.48 -30.84
N VAL A 351 -17.89 -4.38 -31.94
CA VAL A 351 -17.21 -5.54 -32.55
C VAL A 351 -15.92 -5.79 -31.77
N GLN A 352 -15.68 -7.04 -31.37
CA GLN A 352 -14.43 -7.41 -30.71
C GLN A 352 -13.27 -7.35 -31.70
N VAL A 353 -12.30 -6.49 -31.40
CA VAL A 353 -11.09 -6.28 -32.22
C VAL A 353 -9.83 -6.90 -31.62
N ALA A 354 -9.85 -7.22 -30.32
CA ALA A 354 -8.82 -8.04 -29.68
C ALA A 354 -9.39 -8.87 -28.53
N ALA A 355 -8.79 -10.03 -28.29
CA ALA A 355 -9.08 -10.91 -27.15
C ALA A 355 -7.86 -10.98 -26.23
N GLY A 356 -8.09 -10.99 -24.92
CA GLY A 356 -7.05 -11.21 -23.94
C GLY A 356 -6.45 -12.61 -24.08
N GLN A 357 -5.14 -12.70 -23.89
CA GLN A 357 -4.39 -13.96 -23.82
C GLN A 357 -3.77 -14.10 -22.44
N ALA A 358 -3.58 -15.34 -21.98
CA ALA A 358 -2.91 -15.61 -20.72
C ALA A 358 -1.50 -15.01 -20.74
N ILE A 359 -1.12 -14.30 -19.67
CA ILE A 359 0.17 -13.59 -19.61
C ILE A 359 1.36 -14.56 -19.49
N MET A 360 1.11 -15.78 -19.02
CA MET A 360 2.06 -16.89 -18.98
C MET A 360 1.32 -18.22 -18.87
N THR A 361 1.98 -19.32 -19.23
CA THR A 361 1.42 -20.67 -19.11
C THR A 361 0.98 -20.95 -17.68
N GLY A 362 -0.30 -21.32 -17.50
CA GLY A 362 -0.88 -21.64 -16.20
C GLY A 362 -1.41 -20.44 -15.40
N SER A 363 -1.22 -19.21 -15.87
CA SER A 363 -1.88 -18.03 -15.28
C SER A 363 -3.29 -17.87 -15.85
N THR A 364 -4.23 -17.45 -15.01
CA THR A 364 -5.57 -17.02 -15.44
C THR A 364 -5.63 -15.55 -15.79
N ASP A 365 -4.54 -14.79 -15.57
CA ASP A 365 -4.49 -13.36 -15.83
C ASP A 365 -4.29 -13.09 -17.32
N ALA A 366 -4.96 -12.05 -17.83
CA ALA A 366 -5.11 -11.82 -19.26
C ALA A 366 -4.53 -10.48 -19.69
N MET A 367 -3.90 -10.45 -20.87
CA MET A 367 -3.46 -9.20 -21.51
C MET A 367 -4.02 -9.10 -22.93
N ALA A 368 -4.51 -7.92 -23.29
CA ALA A 368 -4.95 -7.59 -24.65
C ALA A 368 -4.26 -6.32 -25.13
N ALA A 369 -3.97 -6.25 -26.43
CA ALA A 369 -3.46 -5.05 -27.07
C ALA A 369 -4.11 -4.86 -28.44
N TYR A 370 -4.34 -3.61 -28.84
CA TYR A 370 -4.93 -3.27 -30.13
C TYR A 370 -4.48 -1.88 -30.60
N SER A 371 -4.09 -1.75 -31.87
CA SER A 371 -3.80 -0.46 -32.50
C SER A 371 -5.04 0.07 -33.22
N ALA A 372 -5.49 1.25 -32.83
CA ALA A 372 -6.71 1.87 -33.35
C ALA A 372 -6.59 2.17 -34.85
N ALA A 373 -7.44 1.54 -35.66
CA ALA A 373 -7.48 1.80 -37.10
C ALA A 373 -8.06 3.20 -37.45
N ALA A 374 -8.91 3.74 -36.58
CA ALA A 374 -9.53 5.05 -36.72
C ALA A 374 -9.59 5.75 -35.36
N GLY A 375 -9.72 7.08 -35.37
CA GLY A 375 -10.00 7.83 -34.15
C GLY A 375 -11.45 7.61 -33.71
N GLY A 376 -11.68 7.49 -32.40
CA GLY A 376 -13.01 7.34 -31.83
C GLY A 376 -13.01 6.63 -30.49
N ARG A 377 -14.22 6.32 -30.01
CA ARG A 377 -14.43 5.60 -28.76
C ARG A 377 -14.27 4.11 -28.96
N TYR A 378 -13.39 3.52 -28.17
CA TYR A 378 -13.21 2.08 -28.03
C TYR A 378 -13.68 1.65 -26.64
N TYR A 379 -13.94 0.36 -26.49
CA TYR A 379 -14.37 -0.23 -25.24
C TYR A 379 -13.47 -1.39 -24.89
N PHE A 380 -13.32 -1.65 -23.59
CA PHE A 380 -12.78 -2.90 -23.12
C PHE A 380 -13.70 -3.50 -22.08
N ARG A 381 -13.80 -4.82 -22.13
CA ARG A 381 -14.76 -5.59 -21.37
C ARG A 381 -14.03 -6.67 -20.59
N VAL A 382 -14.36 -6.76 -19.31
CA VAL A 382 -13.93 -7.83 -18.42
C VAL A 382 -15.13 -8.69 -18.09
N THR A 383 -14.94 -10.00 -18.16
CA THR A 383 -15.89 -11.00 -17.66
C THR A 383 -15.15 -12.07 -16.89
N SER A 384 -15.88 -13.01 -16.29
CA SER A 384 -15.28 -14.13 -15.57
C SER A 384 -15.56 -15.46 -16.26
N GLN A 385 -14.55 -16.33 -16.26
CA GLN A 385 -14.70 -17.76 -16.48
C GLN A 385 -14.75 -18.50 -15.14
N GLY A 386 -15.88 -19.08 -14.76
CA GLY A 386 -15.95 -20.02 -13.64
C GLY A 386 -16.32 -19.46 -12.27
N GLY A 387 -16.78 -18.20 -12.16
CA GLY A 387 -17.40 -17.68 -10.93
C GLY A 387 -17.54 -16.16 -10.89
N ALA A 388 -18.47 -15.64 -10.11
CA ALA A 388 -18.64 -14.20 -9.90
C ALA A 388 -18.92 -13.92 -8.41
N GLY A 389 -18.76 -12.67 -8.01
CA GLY A 389 -19.05 -12.17 -6.66
C GLY A 389 -17.96 -11.23 -6.16
N ARG A 390 -18.22 -10.59 -5.01
CA ARG A 390 -17.30 -9.62 -4.37
C ARG A 390 -15.89 -10.14 -4.08
N THR A 391 -15.74 -11.46 -3.98
CA THR A 391 -14.43 -12.11 -3.78
C THR A 391 -13.67 -12.31 -5.10
N HIS A 392 -14.32 -12.18 -6.25
CA HIS A 392 -13.74 -12.30 -7.59
C HIS A 392 -13.32 -10.92 -8.11
N SER A 393 -12.36 -10.32 -7.40
CA SER A 393 -11.81 -9.00 -7.72
C SER A 393 -10.78 -9.06 -8.85
N TYR A 394 -10.56 -7.92 -9.51
CA TYR A 394 -9.53 -7.72 -10.51
C TYR A 394 -8.83 -6.37 -10.36
N ARG A 395 -7.64 -6.28 -10.98
CA ARG A 395 -6.96 -5.03 -11.27
C ARG A 395 -6.67 -4.93 -12.76
N LEU A 396 -7.07 -3.81 -13.39
CA LEU A 396 -6.73 -3.53 -14.79
C LEU A 396 -5.65 -2.46 -14.84
N PHE A 397 -4.60 -2.68 -15.63
CA PHE A 397 -3.63 -1.66 -15.98
C PHE A 397 -3.84 -1.28 -17.44
N VAL A 398 -4.22 -0.03 -17.68
CA VAL A 398 -4.59 0.50 -18.99
C VAL A 398 -3.52 1.49 -19.45
N ARG A 399 -2.98 1.28 -20.64
CA ARG A 399 -1.97 2.14 -21.26
C ARG A 399 -2.31 2.45 -22.71
N VAL A 400 -1.91 3.63 -23.16
CA VAL A 400 -1.98 4.08 -24.55
C VAL A 400 -0.60 4.59 -24.96
N PHE A 401 -0.13 4.16 -26.13
CA PHE A 401 1.16 4.55 -26.70
C PHE A 401 1.00 5.06 -28.13
#